data_AF-A0AAW9V7B4-F1
#
_entry.id   AF-A0AAW9V7B4-F1
#
_cell.length_a   1.000
_cell.length_b   1.000
_cell.length_c   1.000
_cell.angle_alpha   90.00
_cell.angle_beta   90.00
_cell.angle_gamma   90.00
#
_symmetry.space_group_name_H-M   'P 1'
#
loop_
_entity.id
_entity.type
_entity.pdbx_description
1 polymer ?
#
loop_
_entity_poly.entity_id
_entity_poly.type
_entity_poly.pdbx_seq_one_letter_code
_entity_poly.pdbx_strand_id
1 'polypeptide(L)'
;MASNKCMFCGGKATLLCDFLLGFDAEEDENGNIITLRKNHTCDAPMCRECATWQSNIFFCGSAGFMDTVDYCPICQPLYAKGFMVRRHKGGLREASFTIEQAEIIRKAHWGKYLNANGRSFSIVSGGGQICLDL
;
A
#
# COMPACT_ATOMS: atom_id res chain seq x y z
N MET A 1 11.42 12.45 3.67
CA MET A 1 12.28 12.13 2.51
C MET A 1 12.29 10.62 2.35
N ALA A 2 11.83 10.10 1.20
CA ALA A 2 11.92 8.68 0.91
C ALA A 2 13.41 8.27 0.89
N SER A 3 13.74 7.14 1.53
CA SER A 3 15.09 6.58 1.47
C SER A 3 15.49 6.34 0.01
N ASN A 4 16.68 6.76 -0.39
CA ASN A 4 17.23 6.47 -1.73
C ASN A 4 17.56 4.98 -1.92
N LYS A 5 17.45 4.16 -0.88
CA LYS A 5 17.70 2.73 -0.90
C LYS A 5 16.43 1.92 -0.75
N CYS A 6 16.29 0.90 -1.59
CA CYS A 6 15.30 -0.16 -1.48
C CYS A 6 15.46 -0.85 -0.14
N MET A 7 14.42 -0.87 0.68
CA MET A 7 14.47 -1.48 2.00
C MET A 7 14.56 -3.02 1.98
N PHE A 8 14.39 -3.65 0.82
CA PHE A 8 14.35 -5.10 0.67
C PHE A 8 15.68 -5.69 0.19
N CYS A 9 16.28 -5.10 -0.86
CA CYS A 9 17.54 -5.58 -1.44
C CYS A 9 18.72 -4.61 -1.23
N GLY A 10 18.50 -3.40 -0.71
CA GLY A 10 19.54 -2.38 -0.52
C GLY A 10 19.93 -1.61 -1.79
N GLY A 11 19.39 -1.97 -2.96
CA GLY A 11 19.60 -1.27 -4.23
C GLY A 11 18.95 0.13 -4.26
N LYS A 12 18.95 0.81 -5.41
CA LYS A 12 18.35 2.15 -5.53
C LYS A 12 16.81 2.08 -5.47
N ALA A 13 16.19 2.83 -4.56
CA ALA A 13 14.73 2.96 -4.54
C ALA A 13 14.26 3.90 -5.67
N THR A 14 13.24 3.46 -6.39
CA THR A 14 12.61 4.20 -7.49
C THR A 14 11.10 4.32 -7.32
N LEU A 15 10.54 3.66 -6.31
CA LEU A 15 9.10 3.49 -6.07
C LEU A 15 8.80 3.50 -4.58
N LEU A 16 7.52 3.74 -4.27
CA LEU A 16 6.92 3.55 -2.96
C LEU A 16 5.83 2.49 -3.07
N CYS A 17 5.58 1.75 -1.99
CA CYS A 17 4.53 0.74 -1.95
C CYS A 17 3.15 1.36 -1.75
N ASP A 18 2.22 1.07 -2.67
CA ASP A 18 0.87 1.64 -2.71
C ASP A 18 -0.16 0.86 -1.89
N PHE A 19 0.28 -0.16 -1.14
CA PHE A 19 -0.64 -0.98 -0.36
C PHE A 19 -1.32 -0.14 0.74
N LEU A 20 -2.65 -0.10 0.70
CA LEU A 20 -3.46 0.69 1.63
C LEU A 20 -3.45 0.05 3.03
N LEU A 21 -3.00 0.81 4.02
CA LEU A 21 -2.97 0.42 5.44
C LEU A 21 -4.24 0.86 6.17
N GLY A 22 -4.86 1.96 5.76
CA GLY A 22 -6.03 2.55 6.40
C GLY A 22 -6.29 3.97 5.92
N PHE A 23 -7.11 4.69 6.67
CA PHE A 23 -7.57 6.03 6.30
C PHE A 23 -7.42 7.01 7.45
N ASP A 24 -7.18 8.27 7.12
CA ASP A 24 -7.56 9.37 8.01
C ASP A 24 -8.98 9.77 7.62
N ALA A 25 -9.93 9.42 8.49
CA ALA A 25 -11.34 9.60 8.26
C ALA A 25 -12.07 9.99 9.55
N GLU A 26 -13.16 10.74 9.39
CA GLU A 26 -14.20 10.87 10.42
C GLU A 26 -15.17 9.71 10.29
N GLU A 27 -15.45 9.06 11.42
CA GLU A 27 -16.42 7.98 11.51
C GLU A 27 -17.67 8.45 12.26
N ASP A 28 -18.84 7.92 11.86
CA ASP A 28 -20.07 8.04 12.65
C ASP A 28 -20.04 7.09 13.86
N GLU A 29 -21.08 7.15 14.69
CA GLU A 29 -21.22 6.27 15.87
C GLU A 29 -21.27 4.78 15.50
N ASN A 30 -21.60 4.45 14.25
CA ASN A 30 -21.63 3.09 13.72
C ASN A 30 -20.27 2.66 13.13
N GLY A 31 -19.29 3.56 13.05
CA GLY A 31 -17.97 3.32 12.45
C GLY A 31 -17.98 3.40 10.92
N ASN A 32 -18.96 4.08 10.32
CA ASN A 32 -18.96 4.38 8.89
C ASN A 32 -18.16 5.66 8.63
N ILE A 33 -17.31 5.64 7.61
CA ILE A 33 -16.58 6.83 7.18
C ILE A 33 -17.56 7.86 6.61
N ILE A 34 -17.67 9.01 7.29
CA ILE A 34 -18.46 10.17 6.84
C ILE A 34 -17.61 11.06 5.94
N THR A 35 -16.38 11.33 6.38
CA THR A 35 -15.45 12.21 5.68
C THR A 35 -14.11 11.52 5.54
N LEU A 36 -13.69 11.24 4.32
CA LEU A 36 -12.35 10.75 4.02
C LEU A 36 -11.41 11.94 3.80
N ARG A 37 -10.40 12.10 4.66
CA ARG A 37 -9.37 13.13 4.50
C ARG A 37 -8.18 12.61 3.70
N LYS A 38 -7.70 11.41 4.01
CA LYS A 38 -6.47 10.88 3.40
C LYS A 38 -6.39 9.36 3.42
N ASN A 39 -5.75 8.81 2.39
CA ASN A 39 -5.33 7.41 2.36
C ASN A 39 -3.95 7.25 3.01
N HIS A 40 -3.81 6.26 3.87
CA HIS A 40 -2.51 5.85 4.42
C HIS A 40 -2.00 4.61 3.70
N THR A 41 -0.97 4.79 2.89
CA THR A 41 -0.29 3.73 2.14
C THR A 41 0.94 3.23 2.88
N CYS A 42 1.44 2.06 2.49
CA CYS A 42 2.62 1.45 3.08
C CYS A 42 3.86 2.31 2.92
N ASP A 43 4.02 3.01 1.78
CA ASP A 43 5.11 3.94 1.47
C ASP A 43 6.52 3.36 1.63
N ALA A 44 6.64 2.02 1.62
CA ALA A 44 7.90 1.32 1.68
C ALA A 44 8.76 1.66 0.45
N PRO A 45 9.97 2.24 0.61
CA PRO A 45 10.85 2.58 -0.50
C PRO A 45 11.43 1.31 -1.13
N MET A 46 11.20 1.12 -2.43
CA MET A 46 11.59 -0.10 -3.15
C MET A 46 12.10 0.15 -4.56
N CYS A 47 12.89 -0.80 -5.08
CA CYS A 47 13.27 -0.84 -6.49
C CYS A 47 12.20 -1.58 -7.31
N ARG A 48 12.19 -1.39 -8.63
CA ARG A 48 11.26 -2.08 -9.55
C ARG A 48 11.36 -3.60 -9.49
N GLU A 49 12.55 -4.15 -9.23
CA GLU A 49 12.77 -5.61 -9.13
C GLU A 49 12.14 -6.23 -7.87
N CYS A 50 12.04 -5.47 -6.78
CA CYS A 50 11.38 -5.92 -5.55
C CYS A 50 9.88 -5.60 -5.54
N ALA A 51 9.42 -4.72 -6.42
CA ALA A 51 8.03 -4.35 -6.54
C ALA A 51 7.24 -5.42 -7.30
N THR A 52 6.01 -5.69 -6.86
CA THR A 52 5.02 -6.45 -7.61
C THR A 52 3.96 -5.51 -8.16
N TRP A 53 3.93 -5.36 -9.48
CA TRP A 53 2.92 -4.57 -10.18
C TRP A 53 1.53 -5.19 -10.00
N GLN A 54 0.55 -4.38 -9.62
CA GLN A 54 -0.84 -4.80 -9.44
C GLN A 54 -1.75 -4.30 -10.54
N SER A 55 -1.68 -3.01 -10.83
CA SER A 55 -2.57 -2.39 -11.80
C SER A 55 -2.02 -1.08 -12.30
N ASN A 56 -2.58 -0.59 -13.40
CA ASN A 56 -2.39 0.78 -13.84
C ASN A 56 -3.60 1.61 -13.44
N ILE A 57 -3.37 2.85 -13.02
CA ILE A 57 -4.36 3.89 -12.85
C ILE A 57 -4.24 4.82 -14.04
N PHE A 58 -5.32 4.97 -14.79
CA PHE A 58 -5.39 5.93 -15.88
C PHE A 58 -6.21 7.13 -15.44
N PHE A 59 -5.62 8.31 -15.53
CA PHE A 59 -6.29 9.58 -15.31
C PHE A 59 -6.68 10.14 -16.66
N CYS A 60 -7.98 10.15 -16.93
CA CYS A 60 -8.55 10.67 -18.17
C CYS A 60 -8.84 12.18 -18.01
N GLY A 61 -8.25 13.00 -18.86
CA GLY A 61 -8.38 14.46 -18.85
C GLY A 61 -7.69 15.10 -20.06
N SER A 62 -7.57 16.44 -20.08
CA SER A 62 -6.94 17.16 -21.20
C SER A 62 -5.47 16.82 -21.42
N ALA A 63 -4.77 16.41 -20.36
CA ALA A 63 -3.45 15.78 -20.40
C ALA A 63 -3.54 14.48 -19.60
N GLY A 64 -4.03 13.42 -20.24
CA GLY A 64 -4.13 12.12 -19.59
C GLY A 64 -2.76 11.61 -19.15
N PHE A 65 -2.71 10.96 -17.98
CA PHE A 65 -1.49 10.31 -17.49
C PHE A 65 -1.82 8.96 -16.88
N MET A 66 -0.80 8.11 -16.77
CA MET A 66 -0.90 6.78 -16.19
C MET A 66 0.05 6.68 -15.01
N ASP A 67 -0.45 6.10 -13.93
CA ASP A 67 0.35 5.72 -12.77
C ASP A 67 0.22 4.22 -12.51
N THR A 68 1.14 3.65 -11.75
CA THR A 68 1.13 2.23 -11.39
C THR A 68 0.78 2.04 -9.92
N VAL A 69 0.11 0.93 -9.61
CA VAL A 69 -0.06 0.44 -8.24
C VAL A 69 0.93 -0.70 -8.06
N ASP A 70 1.92 -0.51 -7.20
CA ASP A 70 2.99 -1.45 -6.94
C ASP A 70 3.04 -1.83 -5.46
N TYR A 71 3.12 -3.14 -5.18
CA TYR A 71 3.21 -3.65 -3.81
C TYR A 71 4.59 -4.20 -3.50
N CYS A 72 5.03 -3.98 -2.26
CA CYS A 72 6.30 -4.50 -1.77
C CYS A 72 6.18 -5.98 -1.37
N PRO A 73 7.32 -6.67 -1.15
CA PRO A 73 7.34 -8.09 -0.76
C PRO A 73 6.59 -8.42 0.54
N ILE A 74 6.34 -7.43 1.42
CA ILE A 74 5.53 -7.62 2.63
C ILE A 74 4.04 -7.56 2.31
N CYS A 75 3.65 -6.59 1.47
CA CYS A 75 2.26 -6.30 1.18
C CYS A 75 1.66 -7.24 0.14
N GLN A 76 2.47 -7.72 -0.81
CA GLN A 76 1.98 -8.61 -1.87
C GLN A 76 1.35 -9.91 -1.34
N PRO A 77 1.95 -10.64 -0.37
CA PRO A 77 1.31 -11.80 0.23
C PRO A 77 0.03 -11.47 1.01
N LEU A 78 -0.08 -10.26 1.58
CA LEU A 78 -1.30 -9.82 2.27
C LEU A 78 -2.43 -9.60 1.27
N TYR A 79 -2.13 -8.89 0.18
CA TYR A 79 -3.05 -8.71 -0.93
C TYR A 79 -3.54 -10.05 -1.50
N ALA A 80 -2.63 -10.99 -1.76
CA ALA A 80 -2.95 -12.31 -2.30
C ALA A 80 -3.88 -13.12 -1.37
N LYS A 81 -3.83 -12.89 -0.05
CA LYS A 81 -4.73 -13.47 0.94
C LYS A 81 -6.05 -12.73 1.08
N GLY A 82 -6.26 -11.66 0.32
CA GLY A 82 -7.45 -10.83 0.38
C GLY A 82 -7.46 -9.84 1.56
N PHE A 83 -6.33 -9.64 2.26
CA PHE A 83 -6.20 -8.54 3.20
C PHE A 83 -6.07 -7.25 2.39
N MET A 84 -7.19 -6.58 2.20
CA MET A 84 -7.24 -5.25 1.60
C MET A 84 -8.18 -4.42 2.43
N VAL A 85 -7.81 -3.16 2.64
CA VAL A 85 -8.64 -2.17 3.32
C VAL A 85 -9.94 -1.87 2.52
N ARG A 86 -10.12 -2.44 1.32
CA ARG A 86 -11.45 -2.65 0.70
C ARG A 86 -11.58 -3.99 0.00
N ARG A 87 -12.13 -4.98 0.71
CA ARG A 87 -13.09 -5.94 0.16
C ARG A 87 -14.15 -6.19 1.22
N HIS A 88 -15.35 -5.65 1.00
CA HIS A 88 -16.56 -5.85 1.81
C HIS A 88 -17.06 -7.32 1.81
N LYS A 89 -16.21 -8.27 2.21
CA LYS A 89 -16.59 -9.65 2.50
C LYS A 89 -15.68 -10.18 3.62
N GLY A 90 -15.99 -9.87 4.88
CA GLY A 90 -15.33 -10.56 6.00
C GLY A 90 -15.19 -9.87 7.35
N GLY A 91 -15.65 -8.63 7.55
CA GLY A 91 -15.87 -8.12 8.92
C GLY A 91 -14.65 -7.63 9.71
N LEU A 92 -13.52 -7.30 9.08
CA LEU A 92 -12.54 -6.43 9.73
C LEU A 92 -12.97 -4.97 9.52
N ARG A 93 -13.24 -4.26 10.64
CA ARG A 93 -13.57 -2.83 10.62
C ARG A 93 -12.44 -2.05 9.95
N GLU A 94 -12.79 -1.12 9.07
CA GLU A 94 -11.83 -0.24 8.41
C GLU A 94 -11.07 0.53 9.51
N ALA A 95 -9.74 0.47 9.50
CA ALA A 95 -8.97 1.14 10.54
C ALA A 95 -8.79 2.61 10.14
N SER A 96 -9.55 3.50 10.77
CA SER A 96 -9.25 4.93 10.76
C SER A 96 -8.18 5.24 11.79
N PHE A 97 -7.14 5.95 11.39
CA PHE A 97 -6.06 6.34 12.27
C PHE A 97 -5.42 7.66 11.83
N THR A 98 -4.82 8.37 12.79
CA THR A 98 -4.14 9.65 12.52
C THR A 98 -2.85 9.43 11.72
N ILE A 99 -2.28 10.52 11.19
CA ILE A 99 -0.99 10.50 10.51
C ILE A 99 0.11 9.89 11.41
N GLU A 100 0.14 10.24 12.70
CA GLU A 100 1.14 9.74 13.65
C GLU A 100 0.97 8.24 13.89
N GLN A 101 -0.27 7.77 14.02
CA GLN A 101 -0.57 6.35 14.15
C GLN A 101 -0.19 5.58 12.87
N ALA A 102 -0.46 6.16 11.69
CA ALA A 102 -0.03 5.59 10.41
C ALA A 102 1.50 5.43 10.36
N GLU A 103 2.26 6.43 10.79
CA GLU A 103 3.72 6.36 10.86
C GLU A 103 4.21 5.24 11.81
N ILE A 104 3.57 5.06 12.97
CA ILE A 104 3.88 3.97 13.89
C ILE A 104 3.58 2.62 13.25
N ILE A 105 2.42 2.49 12.60
CA ILE A 105 2.01 1.27 11.90
C ILE A 105 3.01 0.95 10.78
N ARG A 106 3.41 1.93 9.95
CA ARG A 106 4.42 1.72 8.90
C ARG A 106 5.72 1.20 9.50
N LYS A 107 6.26 1.85 10.55
CA LYS A 107 7.49 1.41 11.22
C LYS A 107 7.38 -0.01 11.76
N ALA A 108 6.27 -0.37 12.40
CA ALA A 108 6.04 -1.72 12.91
C ALA A 108 5.89 -2.75 11.77
N HIS A 109 5.16 -2.39 10.72
CA HIS A 109 4.92 -3.20 9.53
C HIS A 109 6.24 -3.54 8.81
N TRP A 110 7.09 -2.54 8.62
CA TRP A 110 8.43 -2.68 8.05
C TRP A 110 9.39 -3.41 9.01
N GLY A 111 9.30 -3.14 10.31
CA GLY A 111 10.16 -3.70 11.35
C GLY A 111 10.12 -5.23 11.39
N LYS A 112 8.96 -5.83 11.10
CA LYS A 112 8.82 -7.30 10.96
C LYS A 112 9.77 -7.90 9.92
N TYR A 113 10.07 -7.16 8.86
CA TYR A 113 10.94 -7.59 7.77
C TYR A 113 12.43 -7.37 8.04
N LEU A 114 12.77 -6.41 8.90
CA LEU A 114 14.17 -6.17 9.33
C LEU A 114 14.70 -7.28 10.26
N ASN A 115 13.82 -8.16 10.76
CA ASN A 115 14.19 -9.34 11.55
C ASN A 115 14.61 -10.51 10.65
N ALA A 116 15.67 -11.22 11.03
CA ALA A 116 16.27 -12.31 10.25
C ALA A 116 15.28 -13.42 9.82
N ASN A 117 14.21 -13.62 10.58
CA ASN A 117 13.19 -14.65 10.33
C ASN A 117 12.18 -14.30 9.20
N GLY A 118 12.19 -13.07 8.66
CA GLY A 118 11.22 -12.60 7.66
C GLY A 118 11.65 -12.73 6.19
N ARG A 119 12.90 -13.17 5.92
CA ARG A 119 13.53 -13.14 4.58
C ARG A 119 13.15 -14.30 3.65
N SER A 120 11.90 -14.76 3.64
CA SER A 120 11.44 -15.67 2.58
C SER A 120 10.79 -14.87 1.46
N PHE A 121 11.58 -14.50 0.45
CA PHE A 121 11.04 -13.88 -0.77
C PHE A 121 10.35 -14.94 -1.62
N SER A 122 9.07 -14.72 -1.95
CA SER A 122 8.42 -15.35 -3.10
C SER A 122 8.11 -14.24 -4.09
N ILE A 123 8.64 -14.37 -5.31
CA ILE A 123 8.28 -13.48 -6.42
C ILE A 123 6.87 -13.93 -6.84
N VAL A 124 5.88 -13.10 -6.60
CA VAL A 124 4.49 -13.35 -7.01
C VAL A 124 4.22 -12.47 -8.23
N SER A 125 3.72 -13.04 -9.31
CA SER A 125 3.27 -12.28 -10.48
C SER A 125 1.91 -11.61 -10.19
N GLY A 126 1.79 -10.29 -10.39
CA GLY A 126 0.52 -9.56 -10.30
C GLY A 126 -0.12 -9.28 -11.67
N GLY A 127 -1.25 -8.54 -11.67
CA GLY A 127 -1.86 -7.98 -12.88
C GLY A 127 -3.31 -7.48 -12.76
N GLY A 128 -3.62 -6.37 -13.45
CA GLY A 128 -4.94 -5.71 -13.43
C GLY A 128 -4.95 -4.32 -14.11
N GLN A 129 -6.14 -3.75 -14.32
CA GLN A 129 -6.35 -2.37 -14.81
C GLN A 129 -7.47 -1.72 -14.01
N ILE A 130 -7.30 -0.46 -13.57
CA ILE A 130 -8.33 0.33 -12.90
C ILE A 130 -8.46 1.66 -13.65
N CYS A 131 -9.64 1.93 -14.20
CA CYS A 131 -9.98 3.24 -14.77
C CYS A 131 -10.68 4.08 -13.70
N LEU A 132 -10.16 5.29 -13.44
CA LEU A 132 -10.82 6.29 -12.62
C LEU A 132 -11.32 7.40 -13.55
N ASP A 133 -12.64 7.46 -13.72
CA ASP A 133 -13.30 8.60 -14.35
C ASP A 133 -13.41 9.70 -13.29
N LEU A 134 -12.66 10.79 -13.46
CA LEU A 134 -12.70 11.99 -12.60
C LEU A 134 -13.71 13.01 -13.13
#